data_AF-A0AB73T6X6-F1
#
_entry.id   AF-A0AB73T6X6-F1
#
_cell.length_a   1.000
_cell.length_b   1.000
_cell.length_c   1.000
_cell.angle_alpha   90.00
_cell.angle_beta   90.00
_cell.angle_gamma   90.00
#
_symmetry.space_group_name_H-M   'P 1'
#
loop_
_entity.id
_entity.type
_entity.pdbx_description
1 polymer ?
#
loop_
_entity_poly.entity_id
_entity_poly.type
_entity_poly.pdbx_seq_one_letter_code
_entity_poly.pdbx_strand_id
1 'polypeptide(L)'
;MSKGLERKEIMEAIWAGEAALISLTEAGERLGSARNWGIFDMLGGGFITDFVKHSRMNDAARCMEEARRNLRIFQRELKDIQVPMEFSIEVNGFLSFADFFFDGLVADYLVQTKINEAREQVEDAKMHVSRLLEKLKTIHE
;
A
#
# COMPACT_ATOMS: atom_id res chain seq x y z
N MET A 1 -18.23 21.42 21.25
CA MET A 1 -18.64 20.32 20.35
C MET A 1 -17.46 19.64 19.62
N SER A 2 -16.18 19.96 19.88
CA SER A 2 -15.07 19.49 19.03
C SER A 2 -14.45 18.13 19.38
N LYS A 3 -14.26 17.78 20.66
CA LYS A 3 -13.49 16.56 21.05
C LYS A 3 -14.08 15.21 20.60
N GLY A 4 -15.39 15.15 20.35
CA GLY A 4 -16.06 13.92 19.91
C GLY A 4 -15.85 13.62 18.42
N LEU A 5 -15.81 14.67 17.60
CA LEU A 5 -15.59 14.57 16.16
C LEU A 5 -14.13 14.21 15.87
N GLU A 6 -13.20 14.88 16.55
CA GLU A 6 -11.75 14.64 16.45
C GLU A 6 -11.37 13.18 16.78
N ARG A 7 -11.95 12.60 17.84
CA ARG A 7 -11.74 11.17 18.16
C ARG A 7 -12.30 10.23 17.11
N LYS A 8 -13.41 10.60 16.47
CA LYS A 8 -14.01 9.80 15.40
C LYS A 8 -13.13 9.83 14.15
N GLU A 9 -12.66 11.01 13.75
CA GLU A 9 -11.76 11.19 12.60
C GLU A 9 -10.44 10.41 12.79
N ILE A 10 -9.83 10.48 13.98
CA ILE A 10 -8.63 9.68 14.30
C ILE A 10 -8.91 8.18 14.18
N MET A 11 -10.06 7.70 14.66
CA MET A 11 -10.44 6.29 14.56
C MET A 11 -10.65 5.86 13.09
N GLU A 12 -11.31 6.70 12.29
CA GLU A 12 -11.54 6.46 10.86
C GLU A 12 -10.19 6.33 10.11
N ALA A 13 -9.21 7.18 10.42
CA ALA A 13 -7.87 7.03 9.84
C ALA A 13 -7.11 5.81 10.36
N ILE A 14 -7.25 5.42 11.63
CA ILE A 14 -6.65 4.18 12.14
C ILE A 14 -7.20 2.98 11.38
N TRP A 15 -8.52 2.87 11.22
CA TRP A 15 -9.14 1.78 10.47
C TRP A 15 -8.73 1.78 8.99
N ALA A 16 -8.69 2.95 8.36
CA ALA A 16 -8.24 3.08 6.98
C ALA A 16 -6.76 2.69 6.81
N GLY A 17 -5.90 3.08 7.75
CA GLY A 17 -4.48 2.72 7.75
C GLY A 17 -4.27 1.23 7.97
N GLU A 18 -5.02 0.59 8.87
CA GLU A 18 -4.95 -0.87 9.09
C GLU A 18 -5.40 -1.63 7.84
N ALA A 19 -6.49 -1.21 7.20
CA ALA A 19 -6.93 -1.78 5.93
C ALA A 19 -5.87 -1.61 4.82
N ALA A 20 -5.24 -0.44 4.74
CA ALA A 20 -4.15 -0.19 3.80
C ALA A 20 -2.95 -1.10 4.05
N LEU A 21 -2.56 -1.30 5.31
CA LEU A 21 -1.44 -2.15 5.70
C LEU A 21 -1.69 -3.64 5.35
N ILE A 22 -2.92 -4.11 5.56
CA ILE A 22 -3.34 -5.47 5.18
C ILE A 22 -3.22 -5.65 3.67
N SER A 23 -3.85 -4.77 2.88
CA SER A 23 -3.84 -4.89 1.42
C SER A 23 -2.44 -4.75 0.83
N LEU A 24 -1.59 -3.88 1.40
CA LEU A 24 -0.19 -3.78 0.99
C LEU A 24 0.60 -5.06 1.29
N THR A 25 0.35 -5.71 2.42
CA THR A 25 0.97 -6.98 2.77
C THR A 25 0.58 -8.07 1.77
N GLU A 26 -0.72 -8.19 1.46
CA GLU A 26 -1.21 -9.13 0.45
C GLU A 26 -0.61 -8.84 -0.94
N ALA A 27 -0.54 -7.58 -1.34
CA ALA A 27 0.07 -7.17 -2.60
C ALA A 27 1.55 -7.58 -2.68
N GLY A 28 2.32 -7.36 -1.60
CA GLY A 28 3.73 -7.76 -1.51
C GLY A 28 3.94 -9.27 -1.66
N GLU A 29 3.08 -10.08 -1.03
CA GLU A 29 3.11 -11.54 -1.14
C GLU A 29 2.79 -12.04 -2.57
N ARG A 30 1.79 -11.43 -3.22
CA ARG A 30 1.38 -11.78 -4.59
C ARG A 30 2.43 -11.36 -5.61
N LEU A 31 3.04 -10.19 -5.46
CA LEU A 31 4.17 -9.77 -6.28
C LEU A 31 5.39 -10.67 -6.11
N GLY A 32 5.70 -11.08 -4.87
CA GLY A 32 6.77 -12.05 -4.59
C GLY A 32 6.51 -13.40 -5.26
N SER A 33 5.26 -13.87 -5.21
CA SER A 33 4.84 -15.06 -5.93
C SER A 33 5.00 -14.91 -7.45
N ALA A 34 4.50 -13.82 -8.04
CA ALA A 34 4.60 -13.58 -9.48
C ALA A 34 6.06 -13.56 -9.98
N ARG A 35 7.00 -12.99 -9.21
CA ARG A 35 8.44 -13.00 -9.51
C ARG A 35 9.02 -14.42 -9.54
N ASN A 36 8.73 -15.22 -8.52
CA ASN A 36 9.32 -16.56 -8.38
C ASN A 36 8.90 -17.48 -9.53
N TRP A 37 7.72 -17.26 -10.12
CA TRP A 37 7.28 -17.94 -11.34
C TRP A 37 8.00 -17.46 -12.61
N GLY A 38 8.35 -16.17 -12.70
CA GLY A 38 9.15 -15.64 -13.81
C GLY A 38 10.58 -16.23 -13.87
N ILE A 39 11.16 -16.57 -12.72
CA ILE A 39 12.49 -17.22 -12.63
C ILE A 39 12.41 -18.71 -12.98
N PHE A 40 11.31 -19.38 -12.64
CA PHE A 40 11.09 -20.80 -12.93
C PHE A 40 11.08 -21.10 -14.44
N ASP A 41 10.59 -20.17 -15.25
CA ASP A 41 10.57 -20.23 -16.73
C ASP A 41 11.99 -20.20 -17.34
N MET A 42 12.96 -19.57 -16.66
CA MET A 42 14.34 -19.40 -17.17
C MET A 42 15.31 -20.50 -16.71
N LEU A 43 14.97 -21.29 -15.68
CA LEU A 43 15.90 -22.22 -15.04
C LEU A 43 15.51 -23.71 -15.11
N GLY A 44 14.28 -24.06 -15.51
CA GLY A 44 13.69 -25.35 -15.14
C GLY A 44 13.15 -26.29 -16.23
N GLY A 45 13.19 -25.92 -17.52
CA GLY A 45 12.65 -26.77 -18.59
C GLY A 45 11.14 -26.59 -18.77
N GLY A 46 10.78 -26.11 -19.97
CA GLY A 46 9.43 -25.71 -20.32
C GLY A 46 8.40 -26.83 -20.12
N PHE A 47 7.26 -26.46 -19.53
CA PHE A 47 5.89 -27.00 -19.71
C PHE A 47 4.95 -26.42 -18.63
N ILE A 48 5.11 -25.13 -18.29
CA ILE A 48 4.19 -24.43 -17.39
C ILE A 48 3.45 -23.40 -18.23
N THR A 49 2.15 -23.64 -18.38
CA THR A 49 1.26 -22.97 -19.33
C THR A 49 1.16 -21.45 -19.09
N ASP A 50 1.11 -20.68 -20.19
CA ASP A 50 0.84 -19.24 -20.22
C ASP A 50 -0.36 -18.81 -19.34
N PHE A 51 -1.30 -19.74 -19.13
CA PHE A 51 -2.50 -19.56 -18.31
C PHE A 51 -2.21 -19.33 -16.82
N VAL A 52 -1.25 -20.07 -16.23
CA VAL A 52 -0.87 -19.90 -14.81
C VAL A 52 -0.12 -18.57 -14.62
N LYS A 53 0.67 -18.17 -15.62
CA LYS A 53 1.40 -16.90 -15.66
C LYS A 53 0.42 -15.71 -15.68
N HIS A 54 -0.61 -15.75 -16.52
CA HIS A 54 -1.64 -14.72 -16.57
C HIS A 54 -2.44 -14.62 -15.26
N SER A 55 -2.84 -15.75 -14.69
CA SER A 55 -3.64 -15.76 -13.45
C SER A 55 -2.91 -15.10 -12.27
N ARG A 56 -1.63 -15.43 -12.05
CA ARG A 56 -0.83 -14.84 -10.97
C ARG A 56 -0.51 -13.37 -11.18
N MET A 57 -0.29 -12.95 -12.43
CA MET A 57 -0.06 -11.54 -12.75
C MET A 57 -1.33 -10.71 -12.53
N ASN A 58 -2.49 -11.25 -12.94
CA ASN A 58 -3.80 -10.63 -12.71
C ASN A 58 -4.15 -10.55 -11.21
N ASP A 59 -3.83 -11.58 -10.43
CA ASP A 59 -3.99 -11.56 -8.98
C ASP A 59 -3.11 -10.50 -8.32
N ALA A 60 -1.84 -10.39 -8.72
CA ALA A 60 -0.95 -9.34 -8.23
C ALA A 60 -1.49 -7.94 -8.60
N ALA A 61 -1.98 -7.76 -9.83
CA ALA A 61 -2.59 -6.51 -10.27
C ALA A 61 -3.80 -6.13 -9.41
N ARG A 62 -4.70 -7.08 -9.15
CA ARG A 62 -5.88 -6.89 -8.32
C ARG A 62 -5.51 -6.48 -6.89
N CYS A 63 -4.56 -7.18 -6.26
CA CYS A 63 -4.09 -6.81 -4.93
C CYS A 63 -3.41 -5.44 -4.90
N MET A 64 -2.69 -5.07 -5.96
CA MET A 64 -2.10 -3.73 -6.10
C MET A 64 -3.16 -2.64 -6.23
N GLU A 65 -4.22 -2.86 -7.02
CA GLU A 65 -5.35 -1.93 -7.12
C GLU A 65 -6.07 -1.76 -5.78
N GLU A 66 -6.25 -2.85 -5.03
CA GLU A 66 -6.85 -2.82 -3.70
C GLU A 66 -5.98 -2.06 -2.70
N ALA A 67 -4.67 -2.34 -2.67
CA ALA A 67 -3.71 -1.59 -1.86
C ALA A 67 -3.73 -0.09 -2.20
N ARG A 68 -3.75 0.27 -3.50
CA ARG A 68 -3.88 1.65 -3.96
C ARG A 68 -5.16 2.30 -3.43
N ARG A 69 -6.30 1.59 -3.52
CA ARG A 69 -7.59 2.09 -3.07
C ARG A 69 -7.58 2.37 -1.57
N ASN A 70 -7.11 1.42 -0.76
CA ASN A 70 -7.11 1.58 0.70
C ASN A 70 -6.11 2.64 1.16
N LEU A 71 -4.94 2.75 0.51
CA LEU A 71 -4.02 3.85 0.76
C LEU A 71 -4.63 5.23 0.45
N ARG A 72 -5.43 5.35 -0.62
CA ARG A 72 -6.13 6.62 -0.93
C ARG A 72 -7.18 6.98 0.09
N ILE A 73 -7.89 5.98 0.61
CA ILE A 73 -8.85 6.19 1.69
C ILE A 73 -8.08 6.68 2.92
N PHE A 74 -7.00 6.00 3.32
CA PHE A 74 -6.17 6.44 4.43
C PHE A 74 -5.61 7.85 4.26
N GLN A 75 -5.12 8.19 3.06
CA GLN A 75 -4.67 9.54 2.73
C GLN A 75 -5.79 10.58 2.90
N ARG A 76 -7.02 10.25 2.52
CA ARG A 76 -8.18 11.13 2.70
C ARG A 76 -8.51 11.32 4.17
N GLU A 77 -8.67 10.23 4.93
CA GLU A 77 -8.98 10.32 6.36
C GLU A 77 -7.90 11.11 7.12
N LEU A 78 -6.62 10.95 6.76
CA LEU A 78 -5.52 11.74 7.32
C LEU A 78 -5.59 13.24 7.02
N LYS A 79 -6.11 13.64 5.85
CA LYS A 79 -6.26 15.07 5.50
C LYS A 79 -7.31 15.76 6.37
N ASP A 80 -8.28 14.99 6.87
CA ASP A 80 -9.40 15.52 7.65
C ASP A 80 -9.07 15.60 9.15
N ILE A 81 -7.96 15.02 9.61
CA ILE A 81 -7.55 15.05 11.03
C ILE A 81 -6.75 16.30 11.38
N GLN A 82 -7.11 16.93 12.50
CA GLN A 82 -6.25 17.90 13.17
C GLN A 82 -5.25 17.18 14.08
N VAL A 83 -3.98 17.10 13.67
CA VAL A 83 -2.91 16.52 14.48
C VAL A 83 -2.06 17.60 15.16
N PRO A 84 -1.45 17.31 16.34
CA PRO A 84 -0.47 18.20 16.95
C PRO A 84 0.70 18.53 15.99
N MET A 85 1.29 19.71 16.15
CA MET A 85 2.39 20.18 15.26
C MET A 85 3.55 19.19 15.16
N GLU A 86 3.87 18.47 16.24
CA GLU A 86 4.92 17.44 16.28
C GLU A 86 4.69 16.31 15.26
N PHE A 87 3.44 15.98 14.94
CA PHE A 87 3.07 14.93 14.00
C PHE A 87 2.72 15.44 12.61
N SER A 88 2.54 16.76 12.46
CA SER A 88 2.16 17.38 11.18
C SER A 88 3.19 17.12 10.07
N ILE A 89 4.48 17.09 10.39
CA ILE A 89 5.56 16.75 9.45
C ILE A 89 5.39 15.31 8.96
N GLU A 90 5.06 14.40 9.88
CA GLU A 90 4.72 12.98 9.66
C GLU A 90 3.67 12.80 8.57
N VAL A 91 2.52 13.41 8.86
CA VAL A 91 1.33 13.35 8.02
C VAL A 91 1.61 13.99 6.66
N ASN A 92 2.17 15.21 6.62
CA ASN A 92 2.47 15.89 5.36
C ASN A 92 3.49 15.13 4.49
N GLY A 93 4.48 14.51 5.13
CA GLY A 93 5.44 13.63 4.46
C GLY A 93 4.76 12.43 3.80
N PHE A 94 3.84 11.78 4.52
CA PHE A 94 3.04 10.69 3.96
C PHE A 94 2.10 11.15 2.86
N LEU A 95 1.42 12.28 3.01
CA LEU A 95 0.53 12.80 1.97
C LEU A 95 1.29 13.03 0.65
N SER A 96 2.49 13.61 0.75
CA SER A 96 3.39 13.83 -0.39
C SER A 96 3.90 12.50 -0.97
N PHE A 97 4.28 11.54 -0.12
CA PHE A 97 4.65 10.20 -0.54
C PHE A 97 3.49 9.50 -1.25
N ALA A 98 2.28 9.56 -0.73
CA ALA A 98 1.11 8.90 -1.29
C ALA A 98 0.79 9.46 -2.68
N ASP A 99 0.86 10.78 -2.85
CA ASP A 99 0.70 11.41 -4.16
C ASP A 99 1.76 10.89 -5.16
N PHE A 100 3.05 10.90 -4.77
CA PHE A 100 4.13 10.34 -5.60
C PHE A 100 3.95 8.84 -5.89
N PHE A 101 3.59 8.06 -4.88
CA PHE A 101 3.34 6.62 -4.98
C PHE A 101 2.18 6.36 -5.94
N PHE A 102 1.07 7.10 -5.88
CA PHE A 102 -0.03 6.88 -6.81
C PHE A 102 0.27 7.29 -8.25
N ASP A 103 1.08 8.33 -8.44
CA ASP A 103 1.47 8.84 -9.75
C ASP A 103 2.54 7.95 -10.41
N GLY A 104 3.51 7.47 -9.63
CA GLY A 104 4.63 6.65 -10.09
C GLY A 104 4.33 5.15 -10.14
N LEU A 105 3.56 4.63 -9.19
CA LEU A 105 3.22 3.20 -9.14
C LEU A 105 2.20 2.91 -10.25
N VAL A 106 1.05 3.60 -10.27
CA VAL A 106 -0.12 3.05 -10.96
C VAL A 106 -0.24 3.44 -12.44
N ALA A 107 0.67 4.25 -12.94
CA ALA A 107 0.69 4.59 -14.36
C ALA A 107 1.08 3.39 -15.25
N ASP A 108 1.78 2.36 -14.73
CA ASP A 108 2.49 1.39 -15.59
C ASP A 108 2.47 -0.09 -15.15
N TYR A 109 1.64 -0.53 -14.20
CA TYR A 109 1.69 -1.93 -13.79
C TYR A 109 1.00 -2.88 -14.77
N LEU A 110 1.83 -3.62 -15.51
CA LEU A 110 1.83 -5.10 -15.69
C LEU A 110 2.82 -5.56 -16.79
N VAL A 111 3.96 -4.88 -16.95
CA VAL A 111 5.08 -5.41 -17.76
C VAL A 111 6.07 -6.15 -16.86
N GLN A 112 6.57 -7.29 -17.36
CA GLN A 112 7.35 -8.28 -16.62
C GLN A 112 8.60 -7.70 -15.91
N THR A 113 9.12 -6.57 -16.38
CA THR A 113 10.30 -5.88 -15.84
C THR A 113 10.02 -5.09 -14.55
N LYS A 114 8.77 -4.73 -14.25
CA LYS A 114 8.44 -3.79 -13.15
C LYS A 114 8.08 -4.46 -11.81
N ILE A 115 8.07 -5.79 -11.72
CA ILE A 115 7.66 -6.51 -10.49
C ILE A 115 8.58 -6.18 -9.30
N ASN A 116 9.89 -6.00 -9.50
CA ASN A 116 10.80 -5.66 -8.40
C ASN A 116 10.56 -4.24 -7.88
N GLU A 117 10.41 -3.27 -8.78
CA GLU A 117 10.06 -1.89 -8.42
C GLU A 117 8.73 -1.83 -7.66
N ALA A 118 7.74 -2.62 -8.08
CA ALA A 118 6.45 -2.72 -7.39
C ALA A 118 6.61 -3.16 -5.93
N ARG A 119 7.48 -4.15 -5.70
CA ARG A 119 7.71 -4.71 -4.35
C ARG A 119 8.40 -3.72 -3.44
N GLU A 120 9.44 -3.05 -3.95
CA GLU A 120 10.17 -2.03 -3.18
C GLU A 120 9.21 -0.91 -2.77
N GLN A 121 8.41 -0.41 -3.72
CA GLN A 121 7.41 0.61 -3.42
C GLN A 121 6.33 0.14 -2.42
N VAL A 122 5.88 -1.11 -2.51
CA VAL A 122 4.92 -1.69 -1.54
C VAL A 122 5.53 -1.77 -0.15
N GLU A 123 6.79 -2.18 -0.01
CA GLU A 123 7.46 -2.22 1.30
C GLU A 123 7.68 -0.82 1.88
N ASP A 124 8.06 0.16 1.06
CA ASP A 124 8.15 1.55 1.48
C ASP A 124 6.80 2.07 1.99
N ALA A 125 5.72 1.80 1.25
CA ALA A 125 4.37 2.17 1.67
C ALA A 125 3.96 1.51 2.99
N LYS A 126 4.28 0.23 3.20
CA LYS A 126 4.02 -0.47 4.48
C LYS A 126 4.75 0.20 5.63
N MET A 127 6.01 0.58 5.43
CA MET A 127 6.81 1.25 6.46
C MET A 127 6.21 2.60 6.84
N HIS A 128 5.82 3.40 5.83
CA HIS A 128 5.19 4.69 6.05
C HIS A 128 3.83 4.57 6.77
N VAL A 129 2.96 3.66 6.33
CA VAL A 129 1.66 3.42 6.96
C VAL A 129 1.82 2.95 8.41
N SER A 130 2.72 2.00 8.67
CA SER A 130 2.95 1.46 10.01
C SER A 130 3.40 2.54 10.99
N ARG A 131 4.36 3.38 10.59
CA ARG A 131 4.84 4.49 11.43
C ARG A 131 3.74 5.49 11.78
N LEU A 132 2.89 5.84 10.83
CA LEU A 132 1.77 6.74 11.09
C LEU A 132 0.70 6.10 11.95
N LEU A 133 0.38 4.82 11.73
CA LEU A 133 -0.56 4.09 12.58
C LEU A 133 -0.12 4.05 14.03
N GLU A 134 1.17 3.77 14.29
CA GLU A 134 1.71 3.78 15.65
C GLU A 134 1.49 5.13 16.33
N LYS A 135 1.73 6.24 15.61
CA LYS A 135 1.54 7.59 16.13
C LYS A 135 0.08 7.97 16.34
N LEU A 136 -0.79 7.66 15.39
CA LEU A 136 -2.22 7.89 15.53
C LEU A 136 -2.79 7.16 16.75
N LYS A 137 -2.32 5.93 17.00
CA LYS A 137 -2.69 5.15 18.19
C LYS A 137 -2.21 5.82 19.48
N THR A 138 -0.99 6.36 19.50
CA THR A 138 -0.48 7.12 20.66
C THR A 138 -1.28 8.39 20.95
N ILE A 139 -1.81 9.07 19.93
CA ILE A 139 -2.64 10.28 20.11
C ILE A 139 -4.07 9.92 20.53
N HIS A 140 -4.53 8.73 20.18
CA HIS A 140 -5.87 8.23 20.54
C HIS A 140 -5.99 7.82 22.01
N GLU A 141 -4.89 7.34 22.61
CA GLU A 141 -4.78 6.99 24.04
C GLU A 141 -4.87 8.20 24.97
#